data_AF-A0A2A2RY91-F1
#
_entry.id   AF-A0A2A2RY91-F1
#
_cell.length_a   1.000
_cell.length_b   1.000
_cell.length_c   1.000
_cell.angle_alpha   90.00
_cell.angle_beta   90.00
_cell.angle_gamma   90.00
#
_symmetry.space_group_name_H-M   'P 1'
#
loop_
_entity.id
_entity.type
_entity.pdbx_description
1 polymer ?
#
loop_
_entity_poly.entity_id
_entity_poly.type
_entity_poly.pdbx_seq_one_letter_code
_entity_poly.pdbx_strand_id
1 'polypeptide(L)'
;MKQPKQSVHAIAVETGVDRRTIRKRLVDAGLYPPDKHPRAQVLDAVRPATGDKDGDSIKEKKTFEEWRKLKLANDENEALLIPRAVVAETIFKMGPRIAGVLEARLVNQYPTETPGLDVIGMREYGRKLAAQILTEFQSFADLWPAPPTR
;
A
#
# COMPACT_ATOMS: atom_id res chain seq x y z
N MET A 1 -11.97 22.07 -54.98
CA MET A 1 -12.95 21.19 -54.30
C MET A 1 -13.32 21.82 -52.96
N LYS A 2 -14.60 22.15 -52.71
CA LYS A 2 -15.03 22.65 -51.40
C LYS A 2 -14.98 21.47 -50.42
N GLN A 3 -14.16 21.56 -49.38
CA GLN A 3 -14.16 20.54 -48.34
C GLN A 3 -15.55 20.51 -47.66
N PRO A 4 -16.07 19.32 -47.30
CA PRO A 4 -17.34 19.22 -46.58
C PRO A 4 -17.23 19.99 -45.26
N LYS A 5 -18.26 20.79 -44.93
CA LYS A 5 -18.35 21.52 -43.66
C LYS A 5 -18.29 20.51 -42.50
N GLN A 6 -17.32 20.66 -41.61
CA GLN A 6 -17.07 19.77 -40.47
C GLN A 6 -17.52 20.45 -39.18
N SER A 7 -18.76 20.19 -38.79
CA SER A 7 -19.26 20.66 -37.50
C SER A 7 -18.66 19.86 -36.34
N VAL A 8 -18.54 20.50 -35.17
CA VAL A 8 -18.19 19.82 -33.90
C VAL A 8 -19.11 18.63 -33.62
N HIS A 9 -20.37 18.69 -34.07
CA HIS A 9 -21.30 17.58 -33.94
C HIS A 9 -20.92 16.38 -34.80
N ALA A 10 -20.55 16.61 -36.07
CA ALA A 10 -20.11 15.55 -36.98
C ALA A 10 -18.86 14.84 -36.44
N ILE A 11 -17.89 15.62 -35.92
CA ILE A 11 -16.67 15.09 -35.30
C ILE A 11 -16.99 14.27 -34.04
N ALA A 12 -17.98 14.69 -33.23
CA ALA A 12 -18.40 13.95 -32.05
C ALA A 12 -19.03 12.59 -32.38
N VAL A 13 -19.82 12.52 -33.45
CA VAL A 13 -20.40 11.25 -33.93
C VAL A 13 -19.30 10.31 -34.43
N GLU A 14 -18.30 10.84 -35.13
CA GLU A 14 -17.21 10.04 -35.70
C GLU A 14 -16.22 9.53 -34.66
N THR A 15 -15.92 10.33 -33.62
CA THR A 15 -14.88 10.01 -32.63
C THR A 15 -15.41 9.47 -31.30
N GLY A 16 -16.72 9.56 -31.05
CA GLY A 16 -17.34 9.18 -29.78
C GLY A 16 -16.95 10.09 -28.59
N VAL A 17 -16.22 11.18 -28.84
CA VAL A 17 -15.77 12.14 -27.82
C VAL A 17 -16.86 13.19 -27.58
N ASP A 18 -17.06 13.57 -26.32
CA ASP A 18 -18.03 14.61 -25.97
C ASP A 18 -17.73 15.96 -26.66
N ARG A 19 -18.78 16.65 -27.11
CA ARG A 19 -18.69 17.90 -27.89
C ARG A 19 -17.94 19.00 -27.13
N ARG A 20 -18.04 19.06 -25.79
CA ARG A 20 -17.33 20.04 -24.96
C ARG A 20 -15.83 19.77 -24.98
N THR A 21 -15.45 18.50 -24.86
CA THR A 21 -14.05 18.07 -24.94
C THR A 21 -13.44 18.37 -26.31
N ILE A 22 -14.18 18.09 -27.38
CA ILE A 22 -13.76 18.40 -28.76
C ILE A 22 -13.54 19.90 -28.93
N ARG A 23 -14.50 20.73 -28.52
CA ARG A 23 -14.38 22.19 -28.64
C ARG A 23 -13.17 22.72 -27.88
N LYS A 24 -12.92 22.22 -26.67
CA LYS A 24 -11.74 22.60 -25.88
C LYS A 24 -10.43 22.22 -26.60
N ARG A 25 -10.30 20.97 -27.06
CA ARG A 25 -9.11 20.50 -27.79
C ARG A 25 -8.84 21.31 -29.05
N LEU A 26 -9.87 21.64 -29.81
CA LEU A 26 -9.73 22.45 -31.02
C LEU A 26 -9.33 23.90 -30.71
N VAL A 27 -9.80 24.48 -29.60
CA VAL A 27 -9.36 25.81 -29.15
C VAL A 27 -7.90 25.76 -28.70
N ASP A 28 -7.53 24.77 -27.90
CA ASP A 28 -6.15 24.60 -27.39
C ASP A 28 -5.15 24.37 -28.53
N ALA A 29 -5.57 23.68 -29.60
CA ALA A 29 -4.77 23.45 -30.82
C ALA A 29 -4.82 24.60 -31.84
N GLY A 30 -5.60 25.67 -31.59
CA GLY A 30 -5.77 26.78 -32.53
C GLY A 30 -6.53 26.42 -33.83
N LEU A 31 -7.30 25.32 -33.82
CA LEU A 31 -8.04 24.77 -34.95
C LEU A 31 -9.55 25.06 -34.89
N TYR A 32 -9.96 26.04 -34.09
CA TYR A 32 -11.35 26.48 -33.99
C TYR A 32 -11.55 27.78 -34.79
N PRO A 33 -12.56 27.87 -35.70
CA PRO A 33 -13.59 26.88 -36.03
C PRO A 33 -13.09 25.75 -36.96
N PRO A 34 -13.53 24.48 -36.75
CA PRO A 34 -13.03 23.30 -37.48
C PRO A 34 -13.26 23.35 -38.99
N ASP A 35 -14.30 24.06 -39.45
CA ASP A 35 -14.64 24.21 -40.88
C ASP A 35 -13.54 24.89 -41.72
N LYS A 36 -12.60 25.58 -41.07
CA LYS A 36 -11.52 26.32 -41.73
C LYS A 36 -10.23 25.51 -41.89
N HIS A 37 -10.17 24.32 -41.30
CA HIS A 37 -8.96 23.52 -41.23
C HIS A 37 -9.11 22.19 -41.98
N PRO A 38 -8.00 21.61 -42.47
CA PRO A 38 -8.03 20.29 -43.10
C PRO A 38 -8.56 19.21 -42.15
N ARG A 39 -9.43 18.33 -42.65
CA ARG A 39 -10.05 17.24 -41.87
C ARG A 39 -9.06 16.42 -41.04
N ALA A 40 -7.93 16.07 -41.65
CA ALA A 40 -6.92 15.24 -41.02
C ALA A 40 -6.33 15.90 -39.77
N GLN A 41 -6.07 17.21 -39.81
CA GLN A 41 -5.52 17.95 -38.68
C GLN A 41 -6.53 18.07 -37.52
N VAL A 42 -7.80 18.28 -37.86
CA VAL A 42 -8.90 18.36 -36.89
C VAL A 42 -9.11 17.03 -36.19
N LEU A 43 -9.11 15.91 -36.93
CA LEU A 43 -9.27 14.59 -36.36
C LEU A 43 -8.07 14.15 -35.52
N ASP A 44 -6.85 14.50 -35.92
CA ASP A 44 -5.64 14.18 -35.16
C ASP A 44 -5.59 14.92 -33.81
N ALA A 45 -5.96 16.21 -33.80
CA ALA A 45 -6.06 16.99 -32.56
C ALA A 45 -7.18 16.51 -31.61
N VAL A 46 -8.20 15.84 -32.15
CA VAL A 46 -9.34 15.34 -31.38
C VAL A 46 -9.16 13.88 -30.96
N ARG A 47 -8.33 13.11 -31.68
CA ARG A 47 -8.07 11.70 -31.40
C ARG A 47 -7.71 11.57 -29.92
N PRO A 48 -8.37 10.68 -29.17
CA PRO A 48 -7.98 10.44 -27.79
C PRO A 48 -6.51 9.99 -27.82
N ALA A 49 -5.63 10.76 -27.19
CA ALA A 49 -4.37 10.21 -26.73
C ALA A 49 -4.75 8.97 -25.93
N THR A 50 -4.45 7.80 -26.44
CA THR A 50 -4.40 6.53 -25.70
C THR A 50 -3.23 6.61 -24.73
N GLY A 51 -3.21 7.65 -23.91
CA GLY A 51 -2.46 7.69 -22.68
C GLY A 51 -3.42 7.16 -21.64
N ASP A 52 -3.10 5.99 -21.11
CA ASP A 52 -3.71 5.46 -19.89
C ASP A 52 -3.87 6.61 -18.92
N LYS A 53 -5.13 6.97 -18.67
CA LYS A 53 -5.42 7.84 -17.54
C LYS A 53 -5.24 6.94 -16.32
N ASP A 54 -4.02 6.89 -15.82
CA ASP A 54 -3.68 6.57 -14.43
C ASP A 54 -4.33 7.63 -13.53
N GLY A 55 -5.66 7.62 -13.52
CA GLY A 55 -6.52 8.55 -12.84
C GLY A 55 -7.39 7.74 -11.93
N ASP A 56 -6.75 7.14 -10.92
CA ASP A 56 -7.29 6.51 -9.72
C ASP A 56 -8.66 7.12 -9.36
N SER A 57 -9.70 6.55 -9.96
CA SER A 57 -10.96 7.25 -10.12
C SER A 57 -11.69 7.24 -8.79
N ILE A 58 -12.49 8.26 -8.50
CA ILE A 58 -13.30 8.29 -7.26
C ILE A 58 -14.16 7.01 -7.13
N LYS A 59 -14.52 6.38 -8.26
CA LYS A 59 -15.21 5.08 -8.26
C LYS A 59 -14.31 3.94 -7.81
N GLU A 60 -13.07 3.88 -8.30
CA GLU A 60 -12.08 2.85 -7.93
C GLU A 60 -11.72 2.93 -6.44
N LYS A 61 -11.55 4.14 -5.91
CA LYS A 61 -11.32 4.37 -4.47
C LYS A 61 -12.49 3.91 -3.62
N LYS A 62 -13.73 4.20 -4.05
CA LYS A 62 -14.94 3.76 -3.34
C LYS A 62 -15.07 2.24 -3.35
N THR A 63 -14.84 1.59 -4.50
CA THR A 63 -14.85 0.13 -4.58
C THR A 63 -13.76 -0.52 -3.72
N PHE A 64 -12.59 0.11 -3.61
CA PHE A 64 -11.52 -0.37 -2.74
C PHE A 64 -11.88 -0.23 -1.26
N GLU A 65 -12.47 0.89 -0.84
CA GLU A 65 -12.95 1.08 0.53
C GLU A 65 -14.07 0.12 0.90
N GLU A 66 -15.00 -0.15 -0.02
CA GLU A 66 -16.07 -1.14 0.17
C GLU A 66 -15.49 -2.56 0.31
N TRP A 67 -14.54 -2.93 -0.54
CA TRP A 67 -13.82 -4.20 -0.43
C TRP A 67 -13.08 -4.32 0.91
N ARG A 68 -12.41 -3.26 1.36
CA ARG A 68 -11.72 -3.24 2.65
C ARG A 68 -12.69 -3.43 3.82
N LYS A 69 -13.87 -2.80 3.78
CA LYS A 69 -14.91 -2.95 4.82
C LYS A 69 -15.47 -4.37 4.85
N LEU A 70 -15.78 -4.94 3.68
CA LEU A 70 -16.27 -6.31 3.57
C LEU A 70 -15.24 -7.31 4.08
N LYS A 71 -13.95 -7.10 3.75
CA LYS A 71 -12.87 -7.93 4.26
C LYS A 71 -12.76 -7.84 5.78
N LEU A 72 -12.76 -6.64 6.36
CA LEU A 72 -12.73 -6.47 7.82
C LEU A 72 -13.93 -7.13 8.52
N ALA A 73 -15.14 -6.99 7.96
CA ALA A 73 -16.33 -7.64 8.50
C ALA A 73 -16.26 -9.16 8.41
N ASN A 74 -15.70 -9.70 7.32
CA ASN A 74 -15.44 -11.14 7.19
C ASN A 74 -14.38 -11.60 8.19
N ASP A 75 -13.28 -10.87 8.34
CA ASP A 75 -12.21 -11.19 9.29
C ASP A 75 -12.72 -11.12 10.74
N GLU A 76 -13.64 -10.21 11.06
CA GLU A 76 -14.32 -10.11 12.36
C GLU A 76 -15.27 -11.31 12.58
N ASN A 77 -16.10 -11.65 11.58
CA ASN A 77 -17.01 -12.79 11.62
C ASN A 77 -16.28 -14.14 11.68
N GLU A 78 -15.10 -14.23 11.05
CA GLU A 78 -14.24 -15.41 11.07
C GLU A 78 -13.31 -15.45 12.30
N ALA A 79 -13.42 -14.47 13.21
CA ALA A 79 -12.61 -14.34 14.41
C ALA A 79 -11.09 -14.25 14.14
N LEU A 80 -10.70 -13.75 12.97
CA LEU A 80 -9.31 -13.56 12.58
C LEU A 80 -8.70 -12.26 13.15
N LEU A 81 -9.54 -11.39 13.72
CA LEU A 81 -9.10 -10.13 14.32
C LEU A 81 -8.86 -10.29 15.83
N ILE A 82 -7.63 -10.00 16.27
CA ILE A 82 -7.30 -9.95 17.70
C ILE A 82 -7.47 -8.50 18.19
N PRO A 83 -8.24 -8.26 19.27
CA PRO A 83 -8.40 -6.91 19.79
C PRO A 83 -7.08 -6.29 20.22
N ARG A 84 -6.87 -5.01 19.86
CA ARG A 84 -5.62 -4.29 20.18
C ARG A 84 -5.32 -4.25 21.68
N ALA A 85 -6.36 -4.22 22.53
CA ALA A 85 -6.22 -4.25 23.98
C ALA A 85 -5.57 -5.55 24.46
N VAL A 86 -5.98 -6.69 23.88
CA VAL A 86 -5.42 -8.02 24.21
C VAL A 86 -3.96 -8.09 23.78
N VAL A 87 -3.64 -7.63 22.58
CA VAL A 87 -2.25 -7.57 22.09
C VAL A 87 -1.38 -6.70 23.01
N ALA A 88 -1.88 -5.52 23.40
CA ALA A 88 -1.16 -4.62 24.29
C ALA A 88 -0.90 -5.27 25.66
N GLU A 89 -1.91 -5.91 26.24
CA GLU A 89 -1.78 -6.61 27.53
C GLU A 89 -0.75 -7.74 27.47
N THR A 90 -0.75 -8.54 26.40
CA THR A 90 0.23 -9.61 26.21
C THR A 90 1.66 -9.06 26.10
N ILE A 91 1.85 -7.96 25.35
CA ILE A 91 3.15 -7.28 25.25
C ILE A 91 3.61 -6.76 26.62
N PHE A 92 2.70 -6.13 27.38
CA PHE A 92 3.00 -5.63 28.73
C PHE A 92 3.39 -6.75 29.70
N LYS A 93 2.80 -7.94 29.58
CA LYS A 93 3.15 -9.11 30.40
C LYS A 93 4.53 -9.69 30.04
N MET A 94 4.90 -9.66 28.76
CA MET A 94 6.17 -10.23 28.27
C MET A 94 7.37 -9.31 28.52
N GLY A 95 7.20 -7.99 28.37
CA GLY A 95 8.28 -7.00 28.42
C GLY A 95 9.18 -7.08 29.66
N PRO A 96 8.62 -7.10 30.89
CA PRO A 96 9.41 -7.19 32.12
C PRO A 96 10.24 -8.47 32.23
N ARG A 97 9.73 -9.59 31.69
CA ARG A 97 10.40 -10.89 31.76
C ARG A 97 11.63 -10.91 30.85
N ILE A 98 11.51 -10.36 29.64
CA ILE A 98 12.64 -10.19 28.71
C ILE A 98 13.68 -9.23 29.31
N ALA A 99 13.23 -8.10 29.86
CA ALA A 99 14.11 -7.13 30.49
C ALA A 99 14.93 -7.74 31.64
N GLY A 100 14.29 -8.52 32.52
CA GLY A 100 14.96 -9.19 33.63
C GLY A 100 16.02 -10.20 33.18
N VAL A 101 15.76 -10.97 32.11
CA VAL A 101 16.77 -11.89 31.55
C VAL A 101 17.95 -11.11 30.97
N LEU A 102 17.68 -10.05 30.20
CA LEU A 102 18.73 -9.21 29.64
C LEU A 102 19.59 -8.58 30.72
N GLU A 103 18.98 -8.06 31.78
CA GLU A 103 19.69 -7.47 32.92
C GLU A 103 20.54 -8.52 33.64
N ALA A 104 19.99 -9.68 33.95
CA ALA A 104 20.74 -10.77 34.59
C ALA A 104 21.94 -11.23 33.75
N ARG A 105 21.80 -11.29 32.41
CA ARG A 105 22.87 -11.72 31.52
C ARG A 105 23.90 -10.62 31.25
N LEU A 106 23.48 -9.38 31.05
CA LEU A 106 24.37 -8.28 30.66
C LEU A 106 25.05 -7.62 31.86
N VAL A 107 24.38 -7.52 33.01
CA VAL A 107 24.93 -6.85 34.19
C VAL A 107 25.69 -7.82 35.06
N ASN A 108 25.14 -9.03 35.29
CA ASN A 108 25.71 -9.94 36.27
C ASN A 108 26.64 -10.99 35.66
N GLN A 109 26.33 -11.51 34.47
CA GLN A 109 27.09 -12.63 33.88
C GLN A 109 28.13 -12.17 32.86
N TYR A 110 27.80 -11.19 32.02
CA TYR A 110 28.72 -10.72 30.98
C TYR A 110 30.08 -10.27 31.51
N PRO A 111 30.20 -9.46 32.59
CA PRO A 111 31.51 -9.06 33.10
C PRO A 111 32.36 -10.22 33.63
N THR A 112 31.72 -11.30 34.07
CA THR A 112 32.36 -12.50 34.64
C THR A 112 32.69 -13.56 33.58
N GLU A 113 31.85 -13.69 32.56
CA GLU A 113 32.02 -14.66 31.47
C GLU A 113 32.86 -14.11 30.30
N THR A 114 32.98 -12.78 30.18
CA THR A 114 33.79 -12.13 29.14
C THR A 114 35.02 -11.31 29.59
N PRO A 115 35.63 -11.53 30.78
CA PRO A 115 36.81 -10.77 31.18
C PRO A 115 38.01 -11.13 30.28
N GLY A 116 38.51 -10.15 29.54
CA GLY A 116 39.69 -10.31 28.69
C GLY A 116 39.46 -11.12 27.40
N LEU A 117 38.19 -11.36 27.02
CA LEU A 117 37.87 -12.12 25.83
C LEU A 117 38.15 -11.33 24.55
N ASP A 118 38.63 -12.04 23.51
CA ASP A 118 38.91 -11.47 22.21
C ASP A 118 37.61 -11.22 21.42
N VAL A 119 37.73 -10.52 20.29
CA VAL A 119 36.59 -10.11 19.46
C VAL A 119 35.75 -11.31 19.00
N ILE A 120 36.38 -12.47 18.79
CA ILE A 120 35.70 -13.69 18.34
C ILE A 120 34.81 -14.24 19.46
N GLY A 121 35.34 -14.39 20.68
CA GLY A 121 34.55 -14.92 21.77
C GLY A 121 33.47 -13.97 22.27
N MET A 122 33.65 -12.64 22.16
CA MET A 122 32.54 -11.68 22.36
C MET A 122 31.41 -11.90 21.35
N ARG A 123 31.72 -12.17 20.07
CA ARG A 123 30.72 -12.48 19.04
C ARG A 123 30.00 -13.80 19.29
N GLU A 124 30.69 -14.81 19.81
CA GLU A 124 30.07 -16.08 20.19
C GLU A 124 29.12 -15.94 21.39
N TYR A 125 29.54 -15.19 22.41
CA TYR A 125 28.66 -14.86 23.54
C TYR A 125 27.41 -14.11 23.06
N GLY A 126 27.58 -13.08 22.24
CA GLY A 126 26.45 -12.33 21.67
C GLY A 126 25.50 -13.22 20.85
N ARG A 127 26.02 -14.17 20.07
CA ARG A 127 25.20 -15.15 19.34
C ARG A 127 24.42 -16.07 20.28
N LYS A 128 25.05 -16.57 21.35
CA LYS A 128 24.36 -17.41 22.36
C LYS A 128 23.26 -16.62 23.08
N LEU A 129 23.53 -15.38 23.45
CA LEU A 129 22.54 -14.50 24.08
C LEU A 129 21.35 -14.23 23.14
N ALA A 130 21.63 -13.92 21.86
CA ALA A 130 20.58 -13.71 20.85
C ALA A 130 19.71 -14.96 20.64
N ALA A 131 20.31 -16.15 20.59
CA ALA A 131 19.58 -17.42 20.47
C ALA A 131 18.69 -17.69 21.70
N GLN A 132 19.17 -17.38 22.90
CA GLN A 132 18.38 -17.51 24.14
C GLN A 132 17.20 -16.54 24.16
N ILE A 133 17.42 -15.28 23.78
CA ILE A 133 16.34 -14.28 23.65
C ILE A 133 15.28 -14.80 22.67
N LEU A 134 15.69 -15.33 21.51
CA LEU A 134 14.77 -15.91 20.53
C LEU A 134 14.00 -17.10 21.10
N THR A 135 14.64 -17.95 21.90
CA THR A 135 13.98 -19.09 22.55
C THR A 135 12.92 -18.63 23.55
N GLU A 136 13.18 -17.55 24.30
CA GLU A 136 12.17 -16.95 25.19
C GLU A 136 11.02 -16.29 24.40
N PHE A 137 11.32 -15.63 23.27
CA PHE A 137 10.26 -15.16 22.38
C PHE A 137 9.41 -16.29 21.82
N GLN A 138 9.99 -17.45 21.55
CA GLN A 138 9.27 -18.64 21.13
C GLN A 138 8.43 -19.25 22.26
N SER A 139 8.92 -19.25 23.50
CA SER A 139 8.13 -19.69 24.67
C SER A 139 6.93 -18.78 24.94
N PHE A 140 6.97 -17.53 24.48
CA PHE A 140 5.82 -16.62 24.51
C PHE A 140 4.78 -16.87 23.41
N ALA A 141 5.06 -17.71 22.41
CA ALA A 141 4.04 -18.14 21.47
C ALA A 141 2.87 -18.84 22.18
N ASP A 142 3.15 -19.52 23.30
CA ASP A 142 2.14 -20.16 24.13
C ASP A 142 1.28 -19.16 24.95
N LEU A 143 1.80 -17.96 25.18
CA LEU A 143 1.06 -16.84 25.80
C LEU A 143 0.31 -15.99 24.77
N TRP A 144 0.55 -16.24 23.48
CA TRP A 144 -0.16 -15.55 22.43
C TRP A 144 -1.62 -16.02 22.43
N PRO A 145 -2.60 -15.10 22.47
CA PRO A 145 -3.99 -15.50 22.41
C PRO A 145 -4.23 -16.27 21.11
N ALA A 146 -4.66 -17.54 21.25
CA ALA A 146 -5.13 -18.31 20.12
C ALA A 146 -6.31 -17.56 19.47
N PRO A 147 -6.43 -17.59 18.13
CA PRO A 147 -7.64 -17.08 17.50
C PRO A 147 -8.85 -17.80 18.11
N PRO A 148 -9.96 -17.09 18.39
CA PRO A 148 -11.16 -17.70 18.96
C PRO A 148 -11.55 -18.95 18.16
N THR A 149 -11.59 -20.10 18.82
CA THR A 149 -12.06 -21.35 18.22
C THR A 149 -13.58 -21.30 18.07
N ARG A 150 -14.08 -21.63 16.87
CA ARG A 150 -15.50 -21.68 16.50
C ARG A 150 -16.32 -22.64 17.36
#